data_AF-A0A7C1YYK9-F1
#
_entry.id   AF-A0A7C1YYK9-F1
#
_cell.length_a   1.000
_cell.length_b   1.000
_cell.length_c   1.000
_cell.angle_alpha   90.00
_cell.angle_beta   90.00
_cell.angle_gamma   90.00
#
_symmetry.space_group_name_H-M   'P 1'
#
loop_
_entity.id
_entity.type
_entity.pdbx_description
1 polymer ?
#
loop_
_entity_poly.entity_id
_entity_poly.type
_entity_poly.pdbx_seq_one_letter_code
_entity_poly.pdbx_strand_id
1 'polypeptide(L)'
;MEDCGGVPIERGGLMMKPQILRTATDYRPALLWLMGRLKRAATSEALAEFERVIGDLIPAEHREENESGKIKWEWYVRWSRQDLVGAGLMGSGGHGIWTITPKGQQWLAEHPDGGGDELKAYLSSAKKSKKAGTTTSRRTSGRKTRSRRRRTQAEAGLSFDDLKHIKRYIPPDEFQARFGARWEALLAEERARVQTDISDKELAQRARQILREVYAFLSGDGGAVSSEKTYDWMQFCYALGLYRETTALFAFVFQDDLPQWAYERARKMAEACRARLG
;
A
#
# COMPACT_ATOMS: atom_id res chain seq x y z
N MET A 1 -8.04 -37.77 48.34
CA MET A 1 -9.02 -37.66 47.24
C MET A 1 -9.33 -36.19 47.10
N GLU A 2 -8.44 -35.47 46.42
CA GLU A 2 -8.61 -34.05 46.17
C GLU A 2 -9.30 -33.90 44.82
N ASP A 3 -10.49 -33.34 44.90
CA ASP A 3 -11.41 -33.04 43.82
C ASP A 3 -10.75 -32.03 42.89
N CYS A 4 -10.25 -32.50 41.75
CA CYS A 4 -9.65 -31.66 40.72
C CYS A 4 -10.78 -30.88 40.03
N GLY A 5 -11.09 -29.72 40.58
CA GLY A 5 -12.06 -28.77 40.06
C GLY A 5 -11.81 -28.47 38.58
N GLY A 6 -12.61 -29.11 37.72
CA GLY A 6 -12.66 -28.82 36.30
C GLY A 6 -13.07 -27.37 36.10
N VAL A 7 -12.14 -26.55 35.62
CA VAL A 7 -12.43 -25.18 35.19
C VAL A 7 -13.53 -25.28 34.12
N PRO A 8 -14.66 -24.57 34.27
CA PRO A 8 -15.74 -24.62 33.30
C PRO A 8 -15.18 -24.19 31.94
N ILE A 9 -15.19 -25.09 30.97
CA ILE A 9 -14.89 -24.75 29.58
C ILE A 9 -16.00 -23.80 29.15
N GLU A 10 -15.69 -22.51 29.15
CA GLU A 10 -16.58 -21.46 28.71
C GLU A 10 -17.19 -21.85 27.37
N ARG A 11 -18.52 -21.88 27.29
CA ARG A 11 -19.29 -21.94 26.04
C ARG A 11 -19.17 -20.61 25.28
N GLY A 12 -17.95 -20.09 25.15
CA GLY A 12 -17.64 -18.98 24.27
C GLY A 12 -17.87 -19.46 22.84
N GLY A 13 -18.69 -18.73 22.08
CA GLY A 13 -19.05 -19.06 20.71
C GLY A 13 -17.83 -19.56 19.94
N LEU A 14 -17.96 -20.78 19.38
CA LEU A 14 -16.89 -21.48 18.69
C LEU A 14 -16.40 -20.62 17.52
N MET A 15 -15.31 -19.87 17.72
CA MET A 15 -14.61 -19.20 16.63
C MET A 15 -14.08 -20.28 15.70
N MET A 16 -14.62 -20.34 14.48
CA MET A 16 -14.25 -21.36 13.52
C MET A 16 -12.84 -21.08 13.00
N LYS A 17 -11.98 -22.11 13.07
CA LYS A 17 -10.65 -22.05 12.49
C LYS A 17 -10.79 -21.85 10.97
N PRO A 18 -10.02 -20.93 10.36
CA PRO A 18 -9.95 -20.81 8.90
C PRO A 18 -9.58 -22.16 8.26
N GLN A 19 -10.10 -22.42 7.06
CA GLN A 19 -9.97 -23.74 6.43
C GLN A 19 -8.97 -23.78 5.27
N ILE A 20 -8.63 -22.63 4.67
CA ILE A 20 -7.87 -22.57 3.42
C ILE A 20 -6.93 -21.34 3.42
N LEU A 21 -5.66 -21.54 3.02
CA LEU A 21 -4.68 -20.48 2.80
C LEU A 21 -4.06 -20.57 1.38
N ARG A 22 -4.81 -20.20 0.34
CA ARG A 22 -4.33 -20.28 -1.06
C ARG A 22 -3.59 -19.03 -1.51
N THR A 23 -3.91 -17.89 -0.92
CA THR A 23 -3.40 -16.59 -1.34
C THR A 23 -2.86 -15.81 -0.14
N ALA A 24 -2.02 -14.82 -0.41
CA ALA A 24 -1.53 -13.90 0.61
C ALA A 24 -2.67 -13.23 1.40
N THR A 25 -3.86 -13.07 0.80
CA THR A 25 -5.01 -12.44 1.46
C THR A 25 -5.71 -13.31 2.50
N ASP A 26 -5.56 -14.63 2.40
CA ASP A 26 -6.22 -15.60 3.28
C ASP A 26 -5.55 -15.63 4.67
N TYR A 27 -4.31 -15.15 4.78
CA TYR A 27 -3.59 -15.01 6.04
C TYR A 27 -4.19 -13.94 6.96
N ARG A 28 -5.02 -13.02 6.43
CA ARG A 28 -5.65 -11.95 7.22
C ARG A 28 -6.71 -12.48 8.19
N PRO A 29 -7.77 -13.18 7.75
CA PRO A 29 -8.74 -13.77 8.67
C PRO A 29 -8.06 -14.78 9.61
N ALA A 30 -7.07 -15.53 9.13
CA ALA A 30 -6.34 -16.49 9.94
C ALA A 30 -5.53 -15.85 11.08
N LEU A 31 -4.79 -14.77 10.78
CA LEU A 31 -4.08 -14.03 11.81
C LEU A 31 -5.04 -13.35 12.79
N LEU A 32 -6.15 -12.78 12.29
CA LEU A 32 -7.13 -12.12 13.15
C LEU A 32 -7.75 -13.13 14.14
N TRP A 33 -8.16 -14.30 13.65
CA TRP A 33 -8.67 -15.40 14.47
C TRP A 33 -7.65 -15.83 15.55
N LEU A 34 -6.38 -16.02 15.16
CA LEU A 34 -5.31 -16.39 16.09
C LEU A 34 -5.14 -15.35 17.20
N MET A 35 -5.06 -14.07 16.81
CA MET A 35 -4.92 -12.97 17.76
C MET A 35 -6.19 -12.77 18.61
N GLY A 36 -7.35 -13.21 18.14
CA GLY A 36 -8.58 -13.31 18.90
C GLY A 36 -8.46 -14.22 20.12
N ARG A 37 -7.68 -15.31 19.99
CA ARG A 37 -7.37 -16.27 21.06
C ARG A 37 -6.23 -15.78 21.95
N LEU A 38 -5.12 -15.35 21.35
CA LEU A 38 -3.93 -14.93 22.10
C LEU A 38 -4.14 -13.61 22.86
N LYS A 39 -5.00 -12.72 22.36
CA LYS A 39 -5.20 -11.33 22.80
C LYS A 39 -3.96 -10.43 22.64
N ARG A 40 -2.80 -10.90 23.09
CA ARG A 40 -1.50 -10.23 23.07
C ARG A 40 -0.38 -11.29 22.99
N ALA A 41 0.60 -11.07 22.11
CA ALA A 41 1.77 -11.95 21.99
C ALA A 41 2.99 -11.19 21.44
N ALA A 42 4.20 -11.67 21.74
CA ALA A 42 5.38 -11.21 21.02
C ALA A 42 5.31 -11.66 19.54
N THR A 43 6.02 -10.97 18.66
CA THR A 43 6.01 -11.28 17.21
C THR A 43 6.52 -12.70 16.93
N SER A 44 7.58 -13.14 17.61
CA SER A 44 8.12 -14.50 17.50
C SER A 44 7.11 -15.54 18.00
N GLU A 45 6.48 -15.29 19.14
CA GLU A 45 5.46 -16.17 19.72
C GLU A 45 4.23 -16.27 18.81
N ALA A 46 3.75 -15.14 18.26
CA ALA A 46 2.61 -15.13 17.35
C ALA A 46 2.89 -15.92 16.07
N LEU A 47 4.12 -15.83 15.52
CA LEU A 47 4.51 -16.62 14.34
C LEU A 47 4.67 -18.11 14.66
N ALA A 48 5.30 -18.44 15.78
CA ALA A 48 5.44 -19.82 16.23
C ALA A 48 4.06 -20.47 16.48
N GLU A 49 3.16 -19.75 17.12
CA GLU A 49 1.79 -20.22 17.37
C GLU A 49 0.97 -20.30 16.07
N PHE A 50 1.19 -19.37 15.14
CA PHE A 50 0.58 -19.43 13.81
C PHE A 50 0.99 -20.71 13.09
N GLU A 51 2.29 -21.02 13.05
CA GLU A 51 2.81 -22.28 12.47
C GLU A 51 2.24 -23.50 13.19
N ARG A 52 2.24 -23.49 14.53
CA ARG A 52 1.74 -24.63 15.33
C ARG A 52 0.26 -24.92 15.10
N VAL A 53 -0.57 -23.88 15.00
CA VAL A 53 -2.03 -24.03 14.94
C VAL A 53 -2.53 -24.09 13.51
N ILE A 54 -1.95 -23.34 12.59
CA ILE A 54 -2.43 -23.13 11.22
C ILE A 54 -1.47 -23.75 10.18
N GLY A 55 -0.30 -24.25 10.59
CA GLY A 55 0.75 -24.77 9.71
C GLY A 55 0.31 -25.85 8.72
N ASP A 56 -0.60 -26.74 9.12
CA ASP A 56 -1.13 -27.80 8.23
C ASP A 56 -1.92 -27.24 7.04
N LEU A 57 -2.39 -25.98 7.14
CA LEU A 57 -3.11 -25.30 6.07
C LEU A 57 -2.19 -24.48 5.16
N ILE A 58 -0.91 -24.32 5.53
CA ILE A 58 0.06 -23.55 4.76
C ILE A 58 0.54 -24.39 3.58
N PRO A 59 0.29 -23.96 2.32
CA PRO A 59 0.76 -24.67 1.14
C PRO A 59 2.29 -24.77 1.11
N ALA A 60 2.80 -25.84 0.49
CA ALA A 60 4.23 -26.10 0.40
C ALA A 60 4.98 -24.94 -0.28
N GLU A 61 4.39 -24.36 -1.33
CA GLU A 61 4.91 -23.21 -2.07
C GLU A 61 5.07 -21.94 -1.20
N HIS A 62 4.35 -21.85 -0.08
CA HIS A 62 4.48 -20.73 0.88
C HIS A 62 5.54 -20.99 1.95
N ARG A 63 6.10 -22.19 2.02
CA ARG A 63 7.22 -22.56 2.93
C ARG A 63 8.59 -22.26 2.34
N GLU A 64 8.64 -21.97 1.04
CA GLU A 64 9.85 -21.55 0.36
C GLU A 64 10.29 -20.15 0.79
N GLU A 65 11.59 -19.89 0.65
CA GLU A 65 12.14 -18.54 0.76
C GLU A 65 11.75 -17.69 -0.46
N ASN A 66 11.51 -16.40 -0.24
CA ASN A 66 11.39 -15.41 -1.30
C ASN A 66 12.78 -14.88 -1.70
N GLU A 67 12.83 -14.00 -2.70
CA GLU A 67 14.06 -13.35 -3.19
C GLU A 67 14.87 -12.63 -2.10
N SER A 68 14.25 -12.27 -0.97
CA SER A 68 14.89 -11.63 0.18
C SER A 68 15.40 -12.61 1.24
N GLY A 69 15.36 -13.92 0.98
CA GLY A 69 15.73 -14.98 1.94
C GLY A 69 14.76 -15.08 3.12
N LYS A 70 13.49 -14.67 2.95
CA LYS A 70 12.45 -14.77 3.97
C LYS A 70 11.41 -15.81 3.57
N ILE A 71 10.97 -16.62 4.52
CA ILE A 71 9.91 -17.60 4.30
C ILE A 71 8.61 -16.88 3.91
N LYS A 72 8.02 -17.25 2.76
CA LYS A 72 6.88 -16.53 2.16
C LYS A 72 5.69 -16.41 3.12
N TRP A 73 5.31 -17.47 3.84
CA TRP A 73 4.17 -17.44 4.76
C TRP A 73 4.40 -16.47 5.93
N GLU A 74 5.61 -16.40 6.50
CA GLU A 74 5.92 -15.44 7.57
C GLU A 74 5.76 -14.01 7.07
N TRP A 75 6.21 -13.76 5.84
CA TRP A 75 6.06 -12.48 5.18
C TRP A 75 4.59 -12.13 4.99
N TYR A 76 3.75 -13.07 4.52
CA TYR A 76 2.30 -12.87 4.39
C TYR A 76 1.60 -12.58 5.72
N VAL A 77 1.97 -13.26 6.81
CA VAL A 77 1.43 -12.99 8.15
C VAL A 77 1.79 -11.57 8.60
N ARG A 78 3.04 -11.14 8.40
CA ARG A 78 3.49 -9.78 8.75
C ARG A 78 2.78 -8.69 7.94
N TRP A 79 2.56 -8.91 6.64
CA TRP A 79 1.77 -8.01 5.80
C TRP A 79 0.30 -7.97 6.21
N SER A 80 -0.27 -9.13 6.53
CA SER A 80 -1.63 -9.24 7.06
C SER A 80 -1.79 -8.43 8.34
N ARG A 81 -0.82 -8.47 9.25
CA ARG A 81 -0.78 -7.64 10.44
C ARG A 81 -0.81 -6.15 10.10
N GLN A 82 -0.02 -5.70 9.11
CA GLN A 82 -0.01 -4.29 8.71
C GLN A 82 -1.37 -3.84 8.16
N ASP A 83 -2.01 -4.67 7.33
CA ASP A 83 -3.35 -4.40 6.81
C ASP A 83 -4.39 -4.30 7.94
N LEU A 84 -4.37 -5.23 8.89
CA LEU A 84 -5.29 -5.27 10.04
C LEU A 84 -5.07 -4.09 11.01
N VAL A 85 -3.81 -3.69 11.26
CA VAL A 85 -3.49 -2.45 11.99
C VAL A 85 -3.96 -1.23 11.21
N GLY A 86 -3.80 -1.25 9.90
CA GLY A 86 -4.29 -0.22 8.99
C GLY A 86 -5.80 0.04 9.13
N ALA A 87 -6.58 -1.01 9.39
CA ALA A 87 -8.02 -0.94 9.57
C ALA A 87 -8.47 -0.80 11.05
N GLY A 88 -7.53 -0.81 11.99
CA GLY A 88 -7.80 -0.70 13.43
C GLY A 88 -8.35 -1.97 14.08
N LEU A 89 -8.23 -3.13 13.41
CA LEU A 89 -8.61 -4.44 13.96
C LEU A 89 -7.50 -5.05 14.83
N MET A 90 -6.26 -4.63 14.60
CA MET A 90 -5.09 -4.94 15.43
C MET A 90 -4.39 -3.67 15.89
N GLY A 91 -3.69 -3.77 17.01
CA GLY A 91 -2.89 -2.71 17.62
C GLY A 91 -1.41 -3.08 17.67
N SER A 92 -0.57 -2.08 17.96
CA SER A 92 0.88 -2.26 18.00
C SER A 92 1.43 -2.71 19.35
N GLY A 93 0.74 -2.57 20.48
CA GLY A 93 1.15 -3.09 21.80
C GLY A 93 2.55 -2.72 22.36
N GLY A 94 3.41 -2.04 21.58
CA GLY A 94 4.85 -1.87 21.82
C GLY A 94 5.71 -2.38 20.66
N HIS A 95 7.03 -2.14 20.69
CA HIS A 95 7.93 -2.73 19.68
C HIS A 95 7.91 -4.25 19.77
N GLY A 96 7.65 -4.94 18.64
CA GLY A 96 7.63 -6.40 18.58
C GLY A 96 6.42 -7.08 19.21
N ILE A 97 5.42 -6.34 19.72
CA ILE A 97 4.21 -6.93 20.34
C ILE A 97 3.02 -6.80 19.40
N TRP A 98 2.21 -7.84 19.28
CA TRP A 98 0.96 -7.81 18.53
C TRP A 98 -0.21 -7.91 19.51
N THR A 99 -1.22 -7.07 19.32
CA THR A 99 -2.45 -7.07 20.13
C THR A 99 -3.66 -7.00 19.23
N ILE A 100 -4.74 -7.69 19.59
CA ILE A 100 -6.04 -7.43 18.98
C ILE A 100 -6.71 -6.22 19.65
N THR A 101 -7.43 -5.40 18.89
CA THR A 101 -8.17 -4.26 19.45
C THR A 101 -9.58 -4.69 19.88
N PRO A 102 -10.31 -3.87 20.68
CA PRO A 102 -11.73 -4.11 20.95
C PRO A 102 -12.56 -4.25 19.66
N LYS A 103 -12.24 -3.46 18.64
CA LYS A 103 -12.87 -3.53 17.33
C LYS A 103 -12.59 -4.86 16.61
N GLY A 104 -11.37 -5.39 16.72
CA GLY A 104 -11.02 -6.71 16.21
C GLY A 104 -11.77 -7.84 16.95
N GLN A 105 -11.95 -7.72 18.26
CA GLN A 105 -12.75 -8.67 19.04
C GLN A 105 -14.22 -8.63 18.63
N GLN A 106 -14.79 -7.43 18.48
CA GLN A 106 -16.16 -7.26 17.99
C GLN A 106 -16.32 -7.89 16.58
N TRP A 107 -15.37 -7.64 15.69
CA TRP A 107 -15.38 -8.25 14.35
C TRP A 107 -15.46 -9.78 14.41
N LEU A 108 -14.67 -10.42 15.27
CA LEU A 108 -14.69 -11.88 15.42
C LEU A 108 -15.95 -12.41 16.10
N ALA A 109 -16.61 -11.60 16.94
CA ALA A 109 -17.90 -11.98 17.51
C ALA A 109 -19.00 -11.98 16.44
N GLU A 110 -18.94 -11.04 15.49
CA GLU A 110 -19.85 -10.93 14.35
C GLU A 110 -19.51 -11.94 13.24
N HIS A 111 -18.23 -12.29 13.08
CA HIS A 111 -17.71 -13.18 12.04
C HIS A 111 -16.78 -14.24 12.64
N PRO A 112 -17.33 -15.34 13.21
CA PRO A 112 -16.54 -16.34 13.94
C PRO A 112 -15.44 -17.03 13.12
N ASP A 113 -15.55 -17.03 11.79
CA ASP A 113 -14.58 -17.58 10.83
C ASP A 113 -13.52 -16.55 10.36
N GLY A 114 -13.58 -15.32 10.89
CA GLY A 114 -12.73 -14.20 10.49
C GLY A 114 -13.28 -13.38 9.33
N GLY A 115 -14.40 -13.78 8.72
CA GLY A 115 -15.17 -12.99 7.75
C GLY A 115 -14.62 -12.96 6.32
N GLY A 116 -13.66 -13.82 5.95
CA GLY A 116 -13.19 -14.04 4.56
C GLY A 116 -13.27 -12.83 3.61
N ASP A 117 -14.23 -12.88 2.68
CA ASP A 117 -14.47 -11.84 1.67
C ASP A 117 -14.99 -10.52 2.26
N GLU A 118 -15.77 -10.57 3.34
CA GLU A 118 -16.26 -9.39 4.05
C GLU A 118 -15.10 -8.63 4.70
N LEU A 119 -14.13 -9.34 5.28
CA LEU A 119 -12.90 -8.74 5.80
C LEU A 119 -12.12 -8.08 4.66
N LYS A 120 -12.04 -8.71 3.48
CA LYS A 120 -11.39 -8.13 2.30
C LYS A 120 -12.08 -6.84 1.83
N ALA A 121 -13.41 -6.82 1.81
CA ALA A 121 -14.19 -5.63 1.47
C ALA A 121 -13.97 -4.52 2.51
N TYR A 122 -13.97 -4.89 3.80
CA TYR A 122 -13.73 -3.98 4.91
C TYR A 122 -12.37 -3.29 4.83
N LEU A 123 -11.31 -4.06 4.62
CA LEU A 123 -9.93 -3.55 4.50
C LEU A 123 -9.78 -2.62 3.28
N SER A 124 -10.46 -2.95 2.18
CA SER A 124 -10.46 -2.13 0.97
C SER A 124 -11.11 -0.77 1.22
N SER A 125 -12.22 -0.73 1.95
CA SER A 125 -12.90 0.51 2.36
C SER A 125 -12.05 1.33 3.33
N ALA A 126 -11.42 0.71 4.32
CA ALA A 126 -10.54 1.39 5.27
C ALA A 126 -9.33 2.06 4.58
N LYS A 127 -8.74 1.42 3.57
CA LYS A 127 -7.66 2.00 2.75
C LYS A 127 -8.12 3.23 1.97
N LYS A 128 -9.33 3.22 1.40
CA LYS A 128 -9.91 4.37 0.69
C LYS A 128 -10.11 5.57 1.63
N SER A 129 -10.64 5.35 2.83
CA SER A 129 -10.88 6.42 3.80
C SER A 129 -9.59 7.10 4.28
N LYS A 130 -8.50 6.33 4.47
CA LYS A 130 -7.18 6.91 4.81
C LYS A 130 -6.61 7.79 3.70
N LYS A 131 -6.78 7.38 2.44
CA LYS A 131 -6.33 8.17 1.29
C LYS A 131 -7.08 9.51 1.19
N ALA A 132 -8.38 9.52 1.53
CA ALA A 132 -9.17 10.75 1.58
C ALA A 132 -8.79 11.68 2.75
N GLY A 133 -8.44 11.13 3.93
CA GLY A 133 -8.12 11.93 5.12
C GLY A 133 -6.70 12.52 5.17
N THR A 134 -5.75 11.96 4.42
CA THR A 134 -4.33 12.38 4.51
C THR A 134 -4.04 13.70 3.78
N THR A 135 -4.94 14.16 2.90
CA THR A 135 -4.75 15.40 2.13
C THR A 135 -4.96 16.69 2.95
N THR A 136 -5.47 16.62 4.18
CA THR A 136 -5.92 17.82 4.91
C THR A 136 -5.06 18.21 6.13
N SER A 137 -4.05 17.42 6.53
CA SER A 137 -3.33 17.63 7.80
C SER A 137 -1.80 17.65 7.68
N ARG A 138 -1.26 18.51 6.81
CA ARG A 138 0.12 18.99 6.94
C ARG A 138 0.15 20.51 6.89
N ARG A 139 -0.54 21.12 7.84
CA ARG A 139 -0.40 22.54 8.14
C ARG A 139 0.90 22.73 8.92
N THR A 140 1.91 23.14 8.15
CA THR A 140 3.07 23.90 8.59
C THR A 140 2.73 24.85 9.75
N SER A 141 3.42 24.66 10.86
CA SER A 141 3.63 25.66 11.91
C SER A 141 4.51 26.79 11.35
N GLY A 142 3.98 27.53 10.37
CA GLY A 142 4.62 28.66 9.73
C GLY A 142 3.81 29.92 9.97
N ARG A 143 4.20 30.68 10.98
CA ARG A 143 4.04 32.14 11.13
C ARG A 143 2.72 32.75 10.63
N LYS A 144 1.82 33.01 11.58
CA LYS A 144 0.61 33.84 11.44
C LYS A 144 0.94 35.22 10.87
N THR A 145 0.77 35.39 9.56
CA THR A 145 0.48 36.71 8.97
C THR A 145 -1.02 36.76 8.73
N ARG A 146 -1.72 37.60 9.50
CA ARG A 146 -3.16 37.87 9.42
C ARG A 146 -3.50 38.44 8.03
N SER A 147 -3.71 37.58 7.03
CA SER A 147 -4.48 37.93 5.84
C SER A 147 -5.91 37.48 6.08
N ARG A 148 -6.72 38.44 6.49
CA ARG A 148 -8.17 38.34 6.67
C ARG A 148 -8.81 38.28 5.27
N ARG A 149 -8.53 37.22 4.51
CA ARG A 149 -9.18 36.98 3.22
C ARG A 149 -10.62 36.55 3.55
N ARG A 150 -11.57 37.44 3.24
CA ARG A 150 -13.00 37.14 3.13
C ARG A 150 -13.13 35.77 2.47
N ARG A 151 -13.43 34.76 3.29
CA ARG A 151 -13.96 33.48 2.83
C ARG A 151 -15.39 33.84 2.41
N THR A 152 -15.53 34.26 1.16
CA THR A 152 -16.82 34.29 0.46
C THR A 152 -17.52 32.98 0.83
N GLN A 153 -18.72 33.07 1.38
CA GLN A 153 -19.56 31.90 1.63
C GLN A 153 -19.49 31.04 0.38
N ALA A 154 -18.87 29.87 0.50
CA ALA A 154 -18.94 28.87 -0.52
C ALA A 154 -20.43 28.53 -0.62
N GLU A 155 -21.06 29.01 -1.69
CA GLU A 155 -22.33 28.47 -2.17
C GLU A 155 -22.22 26.95 -2.07
N ALA A 156 -23.24 26.30 -1.49
CA ALA A 156 -23.31 24.86 -1.31
C ALA A 156 -23.42 24.16 -2.68
N GLY A 157 -22.37 24.25 -3.48
CA GLY A 157 -22.27 23.70 -4.82
C GLY A 157 -21.80 22.25 -4.79
N LEU A 158 -22.24 21.51 -5.81
CA LEU A 158 -21.88 20.11 -6.07
C LEU A 158 -20.36 19.88 -5.93
N SER A 159 -19.98 18.84 -5.20
CA SER A 159 -18.60 18.39 -5.05
C SER A 159 -18.09 17.68 -6.31
N PHE A 160 -16.77 17.46 -6.39
CA PHE A 160 -16.18 16.74 -7.52
C PHE A 160 -16.68 15.29 -7.62
N ASP A 161 -16.94 14.65 -6.48
CA ASP A 161 -17.48 13.29 -6.45
C ASP A 161 -18.97 13.24 -6.83
N ASP A 162 -19.74 14.27 -6.47
CA ASP A 162 -21.14 14.40 -6.94
C ASP A 162 -21.18 14.51 -8.47
N LEU A 163 -20.31 15.33 -9.06
CA LEU A 163 -20.24 15.46 -10.52
C LEU A 163 -19.75 14.18 -11.20
N LYS A 164 -18.80 13.44 -10.59
CA LYS A 164 -18.40 12.11 -11.11
C LYS A 164 -19.56 11.13 -11.13
N HIS A 165 -20.41 11.19 -10.10
CA HIS A 165 -21.60 10.35 -10.01
C HIS A 165 -22.61 10.73 -11.09
N ILE A 166 -22.95 12.02 -11.19
CA ILE A 166 -23.87 12.55 -12.21
C ILE A 166 -23.40 12.20 -13.64
N LYS A 167 -22.10 12.34 -13.93
CA LYS A 167 -21.50 12.03 -15.25
C LYS A 167 -21.79 10.61 -15.75
N ARG A 168 -22.14 9.66 -14.87
CA ARG A 168 -22.47 8.28 -15.25
C ARG A 168 -23.88 8.13 -15.83
N TYR A 169 -24.78 9.07 -15.57
CA TYR A 169 -26.21 8.94 -15.89
C TYR A 169 -26.71 9.91 -16.95
N ILE A 170 -25.92 10.93 -17.30
CA ILE A 170 -26.29 11.89 -18.34
C ILE A 170 -25.38 11.78 -19.57
N PRO A 171 -25.90 12.00 -20.79
CA PRO A 171 -25.10 12.00 -22.01
C PRO A 171 -23.92 12.99 -21.92
N PRO A 172 -22.76 12.69 -22.56
CA PRO A 172 -21.56 13.52 -22.44
C PRO A 172 -21.77 14.99 -22.85
N ASP A 173 -22.51 15.25 -23.92
CA ASP A 173 -22.77 16.60 -24.42
C ASP A 173 -23.62 17.42 -23.45
N GLU A 174 -24.63 16.79 -22.84
CA GLU A 174 -25.48 17.43 -21.83
C GLU A 174 -24.69 17.71 -20.53
N PHE A 175 -23.84 16.77 -20.10
CA PHE A 175 -22.94 16.99 -18.98
C PHE A 175 -22.03 18.18 -19.23
N GLN A 176 -21.43 18.24 -20.42
CA GLN A 176 -20.50 19.30 -20.78
C GLN A 176 -21.20 20.67 -20.82
N ALA A 177 -22.39 20.74 -21.42
CA ALA A 177 -23.19 21.96 -21.48
C ALA A 177 -23.60 22.48 -20.09
N ARG A 178 -23.97 21.58 -19.18
CA ARG A 178 -24.51 21.94 -17.85
C ARG A 178 -23.46 22.12 -16.77
N PHE A 179 -22.41 21.30 -16.79
CA PHE A 179 -21.43 21.20 -15.71
C PHE A 179 -19.98 21.37 -16.16
N GLY A 180 -19.70 21.48 -17.45
CA GLY A 180 -18.33 21.50 -17.98
C GLY A 180 -17.42 22.51 -17.30
N ALA A 181 -17.87 23.77 -17.18
CA ALA A 181 -17.08 24.82 -16.53
C ALA A 181 -16.77 24.52 -15.05
N ARG A 182 -17.76 24.01 -14.31
CA ARG A 182 -17.60 23.64 -12.89
C ARG A 182 -16.72 22.41 -12.71
N TRP A 183 -16.89 21.42 -13.58
CA TRP A 183 -16.09 20.21 -13.63
C TRP A 183 -14.61 20.55 -13.87
N GLU A 184 -14.31 21.37 -14.87
CA GLU A 184 -12.93 21.80 -15.16
C GLU A 184 -12.32 22.60 -14.00
N ALA A 185 -13.09 23.48 -13.36
CA ALA A 185 -12.63 24.22 -12.18
C ALA A 185 -12.29 23.28 -11.01
N LEU A 186 -13.16 22.32 -10.69
CA LEU A 186 -12.92 21.34 -9.64
C LEU A 186 -11.78 20.37 -9.99
N LEU A 187 -11.67 19.98 -11.27
CA LEU A 187 -10.58 19.14 -11.75
C LEU A 187 -9.23 19.88 -11.67
N ALA A 188 -9.20 21.17 -11.99
CA ALA A 188 -8.02 22.01 -11.83
C ALA A 188 -7.64 22.16 -10.35
N GLU A 189 -8.62 22.34 -9.45
CA GLU A 189 -8.39 22.39 -8.01
C GLU A 189 -7.84 21.05 -7.48
N GLU A 190 -8.43 19.92 -7.88
CA GLU A 190 -7.94 18.58 -7.50
C GLU A 190 -6.54 18.30 -8.04
N ARG A 191 -6.24 18.70 -9.30
CA ARG A 191 -4.88 18.61 -9.86
C ARG A 191 -3.89 19.45 -9.05
N ALA A 192 -4.27 20.68 -8.70
CA ALA A 192 -3.44 21.57 -7.89
C ALA A 192 -3.21 21.02 -6.46
N ARG A 193 -4.19 20.32 -5.88
CA ARG A 193 -4.05 19.67 -4.56
C ARG A 193 -3.08 18.49 -4.58
N VAL A 194 -3.02 17.75 -5.69
CA VAL A 194 -2.10 16.61 -5.85
C VAL A 194 -0.68 17.09 -6.15
N GLN A 195 -0.52 18.27 -6.74
CA GLN A 195 0.79 18.87 -6.98
C GLN A 195 1.47 19.17 -5.64
N THR A 196 2.57 18.47 -5.37
CA THR A 196 3.38 18.79 -4.20
C THR A 196 4.13 20.09 -4.49
N ASP A 197 3.98 21.07 -3.61
CA ASP A 197 4.79 22.28 -3.63
C ASP A 197 6.22 21.90 -3.21
N ILE A 198 7.12 21.82 -4.18
CA ILE A 198 8.54 21.49 -4.00
C ILE A 198 9.32 22.62 -4.66
N SER A 199 10.20 23.27 -3.89
CA SER A 199 11.08 24.29 -4.45
C SER A 199 12.04 23.70 -5.47
N ASP A 200 12.43 24.48 -6.49
CA ASP A 200 13.41 24.05 -7.50
C ASP A 200 14.72 23.57 -6.88
N LYS A 201 15.15 24.19 -5.78
CA LYS A 201 16.35 23.80 -5.03
C LYS A 201 16.21 22.40 -4.45
N GLU A 202 15.08 22.09 -3.83
CA GLU A 202 14.81 20.78 -3.26
C GLU A 202 14.67 19.72 -4.36
N LEU A 203 13.96 20.05 -5.44
CA LEU A 203 13.82 19.17 -6.59
C LEU A 203 15.19 18.83 -7.20
N ALA A 204 16.03 19.84 -7.41
CA ALA A 204 17.39 19.66 -7.92
C ALA A 204 18.25 18.80 -6.97
N GLN A 205 18.12 18.99 -5.66
CA GLN A 205 18.85 18.17 -4.68
C GLN A 205 18.43 16.70 -4.75
N ARG A 206 17.13 16.43 -4.83
CA ARG A 206 16.60 15.06 -4.97
C ARG A 206 17.04 14.42 -6.29
N ALA A 207 16.97 15.16 -7.39
CA ALA A 207 17.44 14.69 -8.69
C ALA A 207 18.94 14.33 -8.67
N ARG A 208 19.78 15.19 -8.07
CA ARG A 208 21.22 14.91 -7.91
C ARG A 208 21.50 13.70 -7.02
N GLN A 209 20.67 13.45 -6.01
CA GLN A 209 20.80 12.26 -5.19
C GLN A 209 20.57 11.00 -6.02
N ILE A 210 19.50 10.95 -6.81
CA ILE A 210 19.21 9.81 -7.71
C ILE A 210 20.34 9.63 -8.73
N LEU A 211 20.84 10.70 -9.35
CA LEU A 211 21.96 10.60 -10.29
C LEU A 211 23.24 10.03 -9.65
N ARG A 212 23.53 10.38 -8.40
CA ARG A 212 24.67 9.78 -7.69
C ARG A 212 24.48 8.29 -7.46
N GLU A 213 23.27 7.83 -7.14
CA GLU A 213 22.98 6.40 -7.02
C GLU A 213 23.16 5.68 -8.37
N VAL A 214 22.65 6.27 -9.46
CA VAL A 214 22.82 5.74 -10.83
C VAL A 214 24.29 5.63 -11.20
N TYR A 215 25.09 6.66 -10.96
CA TYR A 215 26.51 6.65 -11.29
C TYR A 215 27.32 5.68 -10.41
N ALA A 216 27.00 5.59 -9.11
CA ALA A 216 27.63 4.60 -8.25
C ALA A 216 27.32 3.17 -8.74
N PHE A 217 26.07 2.90 -9.12
CA PHE A 217 25.68 1.61 -9.69
C PHE A 217 26.40 1.30 -11.01
N LEU A 218 26.37 2.23 -11.97
CA LEU A 218 27.04 2.05 -13.27
C LEU A 218 28.56 1.93 -13.16
N SER A 219 29.16 2.48 -12.10
CA SER A 219 30.61 2.37 -11.82
C SER A 219 30.98 1.10 -11.04
N GLY A 220 29.99 0.30 -10.60
CA GLY A 220 30.22 -0.89 -9.77
C GLY A 220 30.45 -0.61 -8.28
N ASP A 221 30.37 0.65 -7.85
CA ASP A 221 30.48 1.05 -6.44
C ASP A 221 29.17 0.85 -5.65
N GLY A 222 28.07 0.58 -6.37
CA GLY A 222 26.75 0.29 -5.79
C GLY A 222 26.53 -1.20 -5.49
N GLY A 223 25.65 -1.49 -4.53
CA GLY A 223 25.14 -2.85 -4.33
C GLY A 223 24.24 -3.31 -5.49
N ALA A 224 23.83 -4.58 -5.46
CA ALA A 224 22.88 -5.12 -6.43
C ALA A 224 21.56 -4.32 -6.42
N VAL A 225 21.02 -4.06 -7.61
CA VAL A 225 19.79 -3.31 -7.84
C VAL A 225 18.83 -4.18 -8.64
N SER A 226 17.54 -4.19 -8.28
CA SER A 226 16.52 -4.93 -9.01
C SER A 226 16.24 -4.32 -10.38
N SER A 227 15.78 -5.15 -11.34
CA SER A 227 15.37 -4.69 -12.67
C SER A 227 14.28 -3.60 -12.62
N GLU A 228 13.36 -3.66 -11.65
CA GLU A 228 12.34 -2.61 -11.42
C GLU A 228 12.98 -1.25 -11.09
N LYS A 229 13.92 -1.22 -10.14
CA LYS A 229 14.61 0.03 -9.78
C LYS A 229 15.50 0.54 -10.91
N THR A 230 16.18 -0.35 -11.64
CA THR A 230 16.94 0.01 -12.84
C THR A 230 16.04 0.63 -13.91
N TYR A 231 14.85 0.07 -14.13
CA TYR A 231 13.87 0.60 -15.08
C TYR A 231 13.32 1.97 -14.65
N ASP A 232 13.09 2.21 -13.36
CA ASP A 232 12.73 3.53 -12.85
C ASP A 232 13.85 4.56 -13.08
N TRP A 233 15.10 4.18 -12.85
CA TRP A 233 16.26 5.01 -13.17
C TRP A 233 16.40 5.31 -14.67
N MET A 234 16.10 4.34 -15.54
CA MET A 234 16.07 4.56 -16.99
C MET A 234 15.07 5.65 -17.38
N GLN A 235 13.83 5.57 -16.85
CA GLN A 235 12.78 6.56 -17.10
C GLN A 235 13.20 7.95 -16.60
N PHE A 236 13.80 8.01 -15.41
CA PHE A 236 14.32 9.25 -14.83
C PHE A 236 15.43 9.87 -15.69
N CYS A 237 16.43 9.09 -16.10
CA CYS A 237 17.52 9.57 -16.96
C CYS A 237 17.00 10.04 -18.32
N TYR A 238 16.05 9.30 -18.91
CA TYR A 238 15.44 9.65 -20.18
C TYR A 238 14.69 10.99 -20.12
N ALA A 239 13.93 11.22 -19.04
CA ALA A 239 13.21 12.48 -18.82
C ALA A 239 14.15 13.69 -18.67
N LEU A 240 15.39 13.47 -18.18
CA LEU A 240 16.42 14.50 -18.08
C LEU A 240 17.30 14.63 -19.33
N GLY A 241 17.10 13.80 -20.37
CA GLY A 241 17.91 13.81 -21.59
C GLY A 241 19.29 13.13 -21.46
N LEU A 242 19.48 12.31 -20.42
CA LEU A 242 20.71 11.57 -20.15
C LEU A 242 20.72 10.24 -20.92
N TYR A 243 20.84 10.33 -22.25
CA TYR A 243 20.61 9.20 -23.15
C TYR A 243 21.66 8.09 -23.01
N ARG A 244 22.92 8.44 -22.70
CA ARG A 244 23.99 7.44 -22.52
C ARG A 244 23.71 6.56 -21.30
N GLU A 245 23.31 7.17 -20.20
CA GLU A 245 22.95 6.53 -18.95
C GLU A 245 21.73 5.64 -19.13
N THR A 246 20.68 6.12 -19.80
CA THR A 246 19.50 5.32 -20.12
C THR A 246 19.86 4.07 -20.92
N THR A 247 20.71 4.19 -21.94
CA THR A 247 21.16 3.03 -22.73
C THR A 247 22.01 2.06 -21.91
N ALA A 248 22.91 2.58 -21.06
CA ALA A 248 23.77 1.75 -20.22
C ALA A 248 22.95 0.95 -19.19
N LEU A 249 21.97 1.59 -18.55
CA LEU A 249 21.11 0.95 -17.56
C LEU A 249 20.28 -0.21 -18.14
N PHE A 250 19.90 -0.16 -19.42
CA PHE A 250 19.12 -1.24 -20.04
C PHE A 250 19.83 -2.61 -20.01
N ALA A 251 21.17 -2.64 -19.98
CA ALA A 251 21.92 -3.89 -19.86
C ALA A 251 21.66 -4.64 -18.53
N PHE A 252 21.11 -3.94 -17.54
CA PHE A 252 20.80 -4.45 -16.20
C PHE A 252 19.29 -4.60 -15.96
N VAL A 253 18.49 -4.60 -17.02
CA VAL A 253 17.04 -4.85 -16.96
C VAL A 253 16.77 -6.22 -17.55
N PHE A 254 16.32 -7.16 -16.71
CA PHE A 254 15.98 -8.51 -17.13
C PHE A 254 14.49 -8.65 -17.43
N GLN A 255 14.15 -9.45 -18.44
CA GLN A 255 12.77 -9.65 -18.87
C GLN A 255 11.95 -10.40 -17.82
N ASP A 256 12.53 -11.37 -17.12
CA ASP A 256 11.84 -12.22 -16.16
C ASP A 256 11.43 -11.46 -14.89
N ASP A 257 12.11 -10.36 -14.59
CA ASP A 257 11.87 -9.52 -13.40
C ASP A 257 10.82 -8.42 -13.63
N LEU A 258 10.35 -8.25 -14.88
CA LEU A 258 9.43 -7.19 -15.24
C LEU A 258 8.19 -7.73 -15.98
N PRO A 259 7.03 -7.08 -15.84
CA PRO A 259 5.92 -7.29 -16.76
C PRO A 259 6.38 -7.03 -18.21
N GLN A 260 5.94 -7.88 -19.15
CA GLN A 260 6.34 -7.81 -20.57
C GLN A 260 6.24 -6.38 -21.16
N TRP A 261 5.14 -5.67 -20.87
CA TRP A 261 4.93 -4.31 -21.38
C TRP A 261 5.98 -3.31 -20.88
N ALA A 262 6.50 -3.48 -19.66
CA ALA A 262 7.51 -2.61 -19.07
C ALA A 262 8.88 -2.88 -19.70
N TYR A 263 9.23 -4.15 -19.87
CA TYR A 263 10.45 -4.55 -20.57
C TYR A 263 10.46 -4.05 -22.03
N GLU A 264 9.37 -4.23 -22.77
CA GLU A 264 9.25 -3.73 -24.15
C GLU A 264 9.39 -2.20 -24.23
N ARG A 265 8.86 -1.48 -23.24
CA ARG A 265 9.01 -0.02 -23.14
C ARG A 265 10.45 0.37 -22.84
N ALA A 266 11.13 -0.32 -21.92
CA ALA A 266 12.54 -0.13 -21.62
C ALA A 266 13.41 -0.34 -22.87
N ARG A 267 13.14 -1.42 -23.62
CA ARG A 267 13.83 -1.74 -24.89
C ARG A 267 13.67 -0.63 -25.92
N LYS A 268 12.43 -0.22 -26.21
CA LYS A 268 12.14 0.87 -27.17
C LYS A 268 12.80 2.19 -26.76
N MET A 269 12.82 2.49 -25.45
CA MET A 269 13.49 3.67 -24.91
C MET A 269 15.00 3.62 -25.13
N ALA A 270 15.64 2.48 -24.83
CA ALA A 270 17.06 2.29 -25.05
C ALA A 270 17.44 2.35 -26.54
N GLU A 271 16.63 1.78 -27.43
CA GLU A 271 16.79 1.87 -28.89
C GLU A 271 16.69 3.33 -29.37
N ALA A 272 15.69 4.09 -28.90
CA ALA A 272 15.55 5.51 -29.23
C ALA A 272 16.73 6.35 -28.72
N CYS A 273 17.25 6.05 -27.53
CA CYS A 273 18.45 6.69 -26.99
C CYS A 273 19.69 6.40 -27.83
N ARG A 274 19.91 5.15 -28.25
CA ARG A 274 21.03 4.78 -29.14
C ARG A 274 20.96 5.55 -30.46
N ALA A 275 19.79 5.59 -31.10
CA ALA A 275 19.60 6.33 -32.34
C ALA A 275 19.92 7.83 -32.23
N ARG A 276 19.78 8.43 -31.03
CA ARG A 276 20.14 9.83 -30.78
C ARG A 276 21.63 10.07 -30.54
N LEU A 277 22.38 9.03 -30.16
CA LEU A 277 23.80 9.15 -29.84
C LEU A 277 24.71 9.01 -31.08
N GLY A 278 24.17 8.56 -32.21
CA GLY A 278 24.91 8.25 -33.44
C GLY A 278 25.50 6.85 -33.42
#